data_AF-A0A1F3SE67-F1
#
_entry.id   AF-A0A1F3SE67-F1
#
_cell.length_a   1.000
_cell.length_b   1.000
_cell.length_c   1.000
_cell.angle_alpha   90.00
_cell.angle_beta   90.00
_cell.angle_gamma   90.00
#
_symmetry.space_group_name_H-M   'P 1'
#
loop_
_entity.id
_entity.type
_entity.pdbx_description
1 polymer ?
#
loop_
_entity_poly.entity_id
_entity_poly.type
_entity_poly.pdbx_seq_one_letter_code
_entity_poly.pdbx_strand_id
1 'polypeptide(L)'
;MFSDPSFDKLIPKSCNETELRKNRNRKMAQKRIIVVENQAEIALNIKTELTKFGHDVPAIVASGEEAVLAALRLKPDLILMALTQEEEIRGLEVAILINKVLTIPVIFLMAHADNKIDKLEQKNGTYSFLHGPYNAQDLMSTIENASQRLEDMDEIRRLNQDLQLLIEKIEKLRIPLPICL
;
A
#
# COMPACT_ATOMS: atom_id res chain seq x y z
N MET A 1 -29.19 21.92 28.05
CA MET A 1 -27.99 22.77 27.94
C MET A 1 -27.30 22.39 26.63
N PHE A 2 -27.44 23.29 25.66
CA PHE A 2 -26.76 23.39 24.35
C PHE A 2 -26.75 22.18 23.42
N SER A 3 -27.92 21.88 22.86
CA SER A 3 -28.04 21.33 21.50
C SER A 3 -27.97 22.50 20.51
N ASP A 4 -26.75 22.89 20.12
CA ASP A 4 -26.54 23.90 19.08
C ASP A 4 -26.62 23.21 17.69
N PRO A 5 -27.65 23.48 16.88
CA PRO A 5 -27.84 22.85 15.57
C PRO A 5 -26.80 23.27 14.52
N SER A 6 -25.87 24.15 14.89
CA SER A 6 -24.73 24.56 14.06
C SER A 6 -23.63 23.49 13.97
N PHE A 7 -23.58 22.54 14.92
CA PHE A 7 -22.55 21.50 14.98
C PHE A 7 -22.72 20.38 13.94
N ASP A 8 -23.96 20.10 13.51
CA ASP A 8 -24.26 19.11 12.46
C ASP A 8 -23.71 19.49 11.08
N LYS A 9 -23.36 20.77 10.88
CA LYS A 9 -22.73 21.24 9.64
C LYS A 9 -21.21 21.05 9.59
N LEU A 10 -20.59 20.70 10.72
CA LEU A 10 -19.15 20.45 10.84
C LEU A 10 -18.79 18.96 10.82
N ILE A 11 -19.77 18.06 10.83
CA ILE A 11 -19.55 16.64 10.56
C ILE A 11 -19.43 16.50 9.03
N PRO A 12 -18.29 16.06 8.49
CA PRO A 12 -18.21 15.73 7.07
C PRO A 12 -19.31 14.71 6.79
N LYS A 13 -20.27 15.08 5.92
CA LYS A 13 -21.35 14.18 5.50
C LYS A 13 -20.70 12.86 5.15
N SER A 14 -21.10 11.83 5.89
CA SER A 14 -20.64 10.46 5.77
C SER A 14 -20.34 10.13 4.31
N CYS A 15 -19.10 9.73 4.04
CA CYS A 15 -18.67 9.18 2.77
C CYS A 15 -19.78 8.24 2.27
N ASN A 16 -20.49 8.63 1.21
CA ASN A 16 -21.65 7.89 0.76
C ASN A 16 -21.16 6.50 0.34
N GLU A 17 -21.65 5.43 0.97
CA GLU A 17 -21.39 4.04 0.54
C GLU A 17 -21.80 3.80 -0.94
N THR A 18 -22.65 4.68 -1.46
CA THR A 18 -23.07 4.71 -2.87
C THR A 18 -21.99 5.22 -3.84
N GLU A 19 -21.02 6.03 -3.38
CA GLU A 19 -19.87 6.47 -4.18
C GLU A 19 -18.77 5.41 -4.25
N LEU A 20 -18.57 4.64 -3.17
CA LEU A 20 -17.65 3.50 -3.14
C LEU A 20 -18.02 2.41 -4.16
N ARG A 21 -19.31 2.27 -4.51
CA ARG A 21 -19.79 1.28 -5.49
C ARG A 21 -19.72 1.75 -6.95
N LYS A 22 -19.59 3.05 -7.23
CA LYS A 22 -19.71 3.62 -8.58
C LYS A 22 -18.41 3.62 -9.40
N ASN A 23 -17.28 3.18 -8.85
CA ASN A 23 -15.97 3.22 -9.53
C ASN A 23 -15.51 1.89 -10.18
N ARG A 24 -16.41 0.92 -10.43
CA ARG A 24 -16.04 -0.40 -10.98
C ARG A 24 -15.61 -0.41 -12.46
N ASN A 25 -15.47 0.75 -13.09
CA ASN A 25 -14.87 0.89 -14.42
C ASN A 25 -13.54 1.67 -14.36
N ARG A 26 -12.79 1.56 -13.26
CA ARG A 26 -11.38 1.93 -13.29
C ARG A 26 -10.65 0.91 -14.16
N LYS A 27 -10.24 1.35 -15.35
CA LYS A 27 -9.27 0.62 -16.16
C LYS A 27 -8.02 0.47 -15.29
N MET A 28 -7.72 -0.74 -14.83
CA MET A 28 -6.51 -1.03 -14.05
C MET A 28 -5.31 -0.44 -14.79
N ALA A 29 -4.66 0.55 -14.18
CA ALA A 29 -3.45 1.10 -14.74
C ALA A 29 -2.41 -0.02 -14.80
N GLN A 30 -1.76 -0.20 -15.94
CA GLN A 30 -0.66 -1.15 -16.07
C GLN A 30 0.38 -0.82 -15.00
N LYS A 31 0.75 -1.84 -14.21
CA LYS A 31 1.79 -1.75 -13.17
C LYS A 31 2.97 -2.62 -13.55
N ARG A 32 4.17 -2.21 -13.16
CA ARG A 32 5.43 -2.98 -13.28
C ARG A 32 5.68 -3.72 -11.98
N ILE A 33 5.61 -5.04 -12.02
CA ILE A 33 5.58 -5.90 -10.84
C ILE A 33 6.81 -6.81 -10.84
N ILE A 34 7.63 -6.75 -9.80
CA ILE A 34 8.66 -7.78 -9.58
C ILE A 34 8.02 -8.97 -8.87
N VAL A 35 8.31 -10.18 -9.35
CA VAL A 35 7.90 -11.43 -8.71
C VAL A 35 9.12 -12.05 -8.04
N VAL A 36 9.00 -12.36 -6.75
CA VAL A 36 10.01 -13.07 -5.95
C VAL A 36 9.46 -14.46 -5.66
N GLU A 37 10.06 -15.48 -6.29
CA GLU A 37 9.66 -16.88 -6.19
C GLU A 37 10.82 -17.77 -6.66
N ASN A 38 11.15 -18.80 -5.87
CA ASN A 38 12.25 -19.71 -6.16
C ASN A 38 11.82 -20.89 -7.05
N GLN A 39 10.52 -21.19 -7.13
CA GLN A 39 9.96 -22.22 -7.98
C GLN A 39 9.56 -21.67 -9.36
N ALA A 40 10.37 -21.98 -10.37
CA ALA A 40 10.21 -21.43 -11.72
C ALA A 40 8.80 -21.63 -12.33
N GLU A 41 8.17 -22.77 -12.06
CA GLU A 41 6.81 -23.06 -12.53
C GLU A 41 5.77 -22.12 -11.90
N ILE A 42 5.83 -21.93 -10.58
CA ILE A 42 4.94 -21.01 -9.86
C ILE A 42 5.18 -19.57 -10.33
N ALA A 43 6.43 -19.15 -10.43
CA ALA A 43 6.79 -17.80 -10.88
C ALA A 43 6.26 -17.50 -12.29
N LEU A 44 6.35 -18.49 -13.19
CA LEU A 44 5.84 -18.36 -14.56
C LEU A 44 4.31 -18.32 -14.60
N ASN A 45 3.64 -19.09 -13.75
CA ASN A 45 2.18 -19.04 -13.62
C ASN A 45 1.72 -17.66 -13.14
N ILE A 46 2.32 -17.13 -12.07
CA ILE A 46 2.06 -15.78 -11.56
C ILE A 46 2.28 -14.74 -12.66
N LYS A 47 3.44 -14.77 -13.34
CA LYS A 47 3.75 -13.84 -14.44
C LYS A 47 2.70 -13.91 -15.55
N THR A 48 2.28 -15.12 -15.92
CA THR A 48 1.28 -15.35 -16.96
C THR A 48 -0.06 -14.74 -16.56
N GLU A 49 -0.48 -14.90 -15.31
CA GLU A 49 -1.69 -14.25 -14.79
C GLU A 49 -1.56 -12.72 -14.84
N LEU A 50 -0.50 -12.14 -14.28
CA LEU A 50 -0.29 -10.69 -14.28
C LEU A 50 -0.30 -10.09 -15.69
N THR A 51 0.35 -10.76 -16.64
CA THR A 51 0.42 -10.31 -18.03
C THR A 51 -0.96 -10.38 -18.71
N LYS A 52 -1.76 -11.42 -18.42
CA LYS A 52 -3.16 -11.53 -18.92
C LYS A 52 -4.02 -10.35 -18.45
N PHE A 53 -3.77 -9.81 -17.27
CA PHE A 53 -4.47 -8.64 -16.73
C PHE A 53 -3.80 -7.30 -17.11
N GLY A 54 -2.79 -7.31 -17.98
CA GLY A 54 -2.18 -6.11 -18.54
C GLY A 54 -1.07 -5.50 -17.68
N HIS A 55 -0.57 -6.21 -16.67
CA HIS A 55 0.61 -5.80 -15.90
C HIS A 55 1.90 -6.22 -16.62
N ASP A 56 2.99 -5.47 -16.37
CA ASP A 56 4.34 -5.82 -16.82
C ASP A 56 5.11 -6.50 -15.69
N VAL A 57 5.91 -7.51 -16.01
CA VAL A 57 6.75 -8.24 -15.05
C VAL A 57 8.21 -8.13 -15.49
N PRO A 58 8.89 -7.01 -15.14
CA PRO A 58 10.23 -6.72 -15.63
C PRO A 58 11.32 -7.63 -15.04
N ALA A 59 11.03 -8.34 -13.94
CA ALA A 59 11.93 -9.34 -13.37
C ALA A 59 11.17 -10.41 -12.57
N ILE A 60 11.68 -11.64 -12.65
CA ILE A 60 11.46 -12.71 -11.69
C ILE A 60 12.80 -12.93 -10.99
N VAL A 61 12.79 -12.99 -9.67
CA VAL A 61 13.96 -13.21 -8.82
C VAL A 61 13.70 -14.32 -7.82
N ALA A 62 14.72 -15.02 -7.36
CA ALA A 62 14.57 -16.20 -6.51
C ALA A 62 14.83 -15.93 -5.02
N SER A 63 15.35 -14.75 -4.66
CA SER A 63 15.67 -14.41 -3.28
C SER A 63 15.32 -12.96 -2.92
N GLY A 64 15.25 -12.69 -1.61
CA GLY A 64 15.01 -11.35 -1.10
C GLY A 64 16.15 -10.37 -1.41
N GLU A 65 17.40 -10.83 -1.42
CA GLU A 65 18.56 -10.01 -1.78
C GLU A 65 18.51 -9.59 -3.26
N GLU A 66 18.16 -10.54 -4.14
CA GLU A 66 17.93 -10.25 -5.56
C GLU A 66 16.75 -9.27 -5.73
N ALA A 67 15.71 -9.40 -4.91
CA ALA A 67 14.56 -8.50 -4.92
C ALA A 67 14.97 -7.06 -4.56
N VAL A 68 15.81 -6.86 -3.54
CA VAL A 68 16.33 -5.54 -3.16
C VAL A 68 17.10 -4.91 -4.33
N LEU A 69 18.05 -5.65 -4.93
CA LEU A 69 18.86 -5.16 -6.04
C LEU A 69 18.00 -4.85 -7.27
N ALA A 70 17.05 -5.72 -7.60
CA ALA A 70 16.16 -5.55 -8.72
C ALA A 70 15.22 -4.36 -8.51
N ALA A 71 14.70 -4.16 -7.29
CA ALA A 71 13.83 -3.03 -6.96
C ALA A 71 14.56 -1.69 -7.11
N LEU A 72 15.79 -1.58 -6.60
CA LEU A 72 16.62 -0.37 -6.74
C LEU A 72 16.94 -0.05 -8.21
N ARG A 73 17.20 -1.07 -9.02
CA ARG A 73 17.54 -0.91 -10.45
C ARG A 73 16.33 -0.60 -11.31
N LEU A 74 15.26 -1.37 -11.14
CA LEU A 74 14.11 -1.37 -12.05
C LEU A 74 13.01 -0.42 -11.64
N LYS A 75 12.98 0.02 -10.37
CA LYS A 75 11.96 0.88 -9.78
C LYS A 75 10.54 0.41 -10.14
N PRO A 76 10.14 -0.79 -9.66
CA PRO A 76 8.81 -1.32 -9.92
C PRO A 76 7.75 -0.52 -9.16
N ASP A 77 6.49 -0.70 -9.57
CA ASP A 77 5.33 -0.13 -8.87
C ASP A 77 4.87 -1.01 -7.71
N LEU A 78 5.23 -2.30 -7.71
CA LEU A 78 4.81 -3.28 -6.71
C LEU A 78 5.75 -4.50 -6.69
N ILE A 79 5.88 -5.15 -5.53
CA ILE A 79 6.55 -6.45 -5.39
C ILE A 79 5.55 -7.51 -4.93
N LEU A 80 5.49 -8.63 -5.65
CA LEU A 80 4.86 -9.86 -5.19
C LEU A 80 5.95 -10.79 -4.68
N MET A 81 5.82 -11.25 -3.44
CA MET A 81 6.81 -12.12 -2.80
C MET A 81 6.13 -13.38 -2.29
N ALA A 82 6.36 -14.49 -2.97
CA ALA A 82 5.96 -15.79 -2.47
C ALA A 82 6.89 -16.20 -1.33
N LEU A 83 6.30 -16.63 -0.22
CA LEU A 83 7.02 -17.04 0.98
C LEU A 83 6.53 -18.40 1.45
N THR A 84 7.46 -19.24 1.89
CA THR A 84 7.13 -20.38 2.76
C THR A 84 7.00 -19.91 4.21
N GLN A 85 6.43 -20.76 5.08
CA GLN A 85 6.28 -20.46 6.50
C GLN A 85 7.63 -20.18 7.19
N GLU A 86 8.69 -20.87 6.77
CA GLU A 86 10.05 -20.70 7.31
C GLU A 86 10.71 -19.39 6.86
N GLU A 87 10.22 -18.79 5.77
CA GLU A 87 10.79 -17.59 5.15
C GLU A 87 10.07 -16.30 5.56
N GLU A 88 8.92 -16.39 6.23
CA GLU A 88 8.07 -15.26 6.64
C GLU A 88 8.84 -14.09 7.28
N ILE A 89 9.64 -14.39 8.30
CA ILE A 89 10.37 -13.37 9.06
C ILE A 89 11.39 -12.68 8.15
N ARG A 90 12.13 -13.46 7.36
CA ARG A 90 13.13 -12.93 6.42
C ARG A 90 12.49 -12.12 5.31
N GLY A 91 11.35 -12.57 4.77
CA GLY A 91 10.60 -11.85 3.75
C GLY A 91 10.11 -10.48 4.25
N LEU A 92 9.66 -10.40 5.50
CA LEU A 92 9.27 -9.13 6.11
C LEU A 92 10.48 -8.19 6.30
N GLU A 93 11.62 -8.71 6.75
CA GLU A 93 12.86 -7.92 6.86
C GLU A 93 13.29 -7.35 5.50
N VAL A 94 13.20 -8.14 4.44
CA VAL A 94 13.47 -7.70 3.06
C VAL A 94 12.50 -6.59 2.66
N ALA A 95 11.20 -6.75 2.91
CA ALA A 95 10.20 -5.74 2.58
C ALA A 95 10.43 -4.42 3.35
N ILE A 96 10.85 -4.49 4.62
CA ILE A 96 11.26 -3.34 5.42
C ILE A 96 12.50 -2.66 4.82
N LEU A 97 13.51 -3.42 4.41
CA LEU A 97 14.72 -2.88 3.79
C LEU A 97 14.41 -2.16 2.49
N ILE A 98 13.54 -2.73 1.65
CA ILE A 98 13.09 -2.10 0.41
C ILE A 98 12.34 -0.80 0.74
N ASN A 99 11.40 -0.83 1.69
CA ASN A 99 10.59 0.33 2.05
C ASN A 99 11.35 1.48 2.72
N LYS A 100 12.53 1.23 3.30
CA LYS A 100 13.42 2.30 3.77
C LYS A 100 13.94 3.20 2.64
N VAL A 101 13.96 2.70 1.40
CA VAL A 101 14.55 3.41 0.26
C VAL A 101 13.51 3.71 -0.83
N LEU A 102 12.57 2.78 -1.04
CA LEU A 102 11.53 2.86 -2.06
C LEU A 102 10.18 2.68 -1.39
N THR A 103 9.32 3.70 -1.40
CA THR A 103 7.94 3.57 -0.90
C THR A 103 7.11 2.81 -1.93
N ILE A 104 7.17 1.48 -1.88
CA ILE A 104 6.47 0.58 -2.81
C ILE A 104 5.70 -0.49 -2.03
N PRO A 105 4.49 -0.86 -2.48
CA PRO A 105 3.71 -1.88 -1.85
C PRO A 105 4.36 -3.26 -2.07
N VAL A 106 4.36 -4.06 -1.00
CA VAL A 106 4.79 -5.47 -1.05
C VAL A 106 3.61 -6.34 -0.67
N ILE A 107 3.26 -7.29 -1.54
CA ILE A 107 2.26 -8.30 -1.27
C ILE A 107 2.96 -9.63 -1.06
N PHE A 108 2.69 -10.27 0.07
CA PHE A 108 3.15 -11.61 0.38
C PHE A 108 2.14 -12.64 -0.07
N LEU A 109 2.59 -13.62 -0.83
CA LEU A 109 1.79 -14.78 -1.25
C LEU A 109 2.14 -15.94 -0.32
N MET A 110 1.17 -16.44 0.41
CA MET A 110 1.39 -17.48 1.43
C MET A 110 0.49 -18.68 1.13
N ALA A 111 1.05 -19.89 1.18
CA ALA A 111 0.27 -21.10 0.95
C ALA A 111 -0.71 -21.41 2.09
N HIS A 112 -0.39 -20.97 3.32
CA HIS A 112 -1.18 -21.23 4.53
C HIS A 112 -1.25 -19.99 5.42
N ALA A 113 -2.39 -19.79 6.07
CA ALA A 113 -2.58 -18.75 7.07
C ALA A 113 -2.05 -19.20 8.44
N ASP A 114 -1.12 -18.43 9.03
CA ASP A 114 -0.68 -18.58 10.42
C ASP A 114 -1.03 -17.30 11.21
N ASN A 115 -1.61 -17.49 12.40
CA ASN A 115 -2.09 -16.43 13.30
C ASN A 115 -1.00 -15.43 13.74
N LYS A 116 0.29 -15.77 13.55
CA LYS A 116 1.41 -14.86 13.86
C LYS A 116 1.46 -13.67 12.93
N ILE A 117 1.13 -13.87 11.66
CA ILE A 117 1.18 -12.84 10.63
C ILE A 117 0.04 -11.85 10.81
N ASP A 118 -1.18 -12.30 11.16
CA ASP A 118 -2.36 -11.43 11.39
C ASP A 118 -2.08 -10.22 12.30
N LYS A 119 -1.21 -10.39 13.30
CA LYS A 119 -0.82 -9.32 14.22
C LYS A 119 0.18 -8.33 13.62
N LEU A 120 1.00 -8.78 12.67
CA LEU A 120 1.92 -7.97 11.89
C LEU A 120 1.17 -7.23 10.76
N GLU A 121 0.21 -7.88 10.10
CA GLU A 121 -0.66 -7.26 9.07
C GLU A 121 -1.35 -6.00 9.63
N GLN A 122 -1.90 -6.10 10.84
CA GLN A 122 -2.63 -5.01 11.50
C GLN A 122 -1.77 -3.78 11.83
N LYS A 123 -0.44 -3.90 11.87
CA LYS A 123 0.45 -2.82 12.31
C LYS A 123 1.10 -2.04 11.19
N ASN A 124 1.16 -2.59 9.97
CA ASN A 124 1.97 -2.03 8.89
C ASN A 124 1.12 -1.82 7.62
N GLY A 125 0.70 -0.58 7.37
CA GLY A 125 -0.19 -0.22 6.26
C GLY A 125 0.39 -0.37 4.84
N THR A 126 1.69 -0.66 4.69
CA THR A 126 2.38 -0.79 3.39
C THR A 126 2.52 -2.24 2.91
N TYR A 127 2.16 -3.20 3.77
CA TYR A 127 2.23 -4.63 3.44
C TYR A 127 0.83 -5.20 3.27
N SER A 128 0.70 -6.16 2.38
CA SER A 128 -0.54 -6.92 2.19
C SER A 128 -0.21 -8.39 2.05
N PHE A 129 -1.16 -9.24 2.40
CA PHE A 129 -0.97 -10.67 2.42
C PHE A 129 -2.13 -11.30 1.65
N LEU A 130 -1.81 -12.30 0.84
CA LEU A 130 -2.77 -13.11 0.12
C LEU A 130 -2.52 -14.58 0.46
N HIS A 131 -3.46 -15.14 1.19
CA HIS A 131 -3.41 -16.53 1.64
C HIS A 131 -4.05 -17.45 0.59
N GLY A 132 -3.38 -18.57 0.33
CA GLY A 132 -3.84 -19.63 -0.55
C GLY A 132 -4.91 -20.52 0.09
N PRO A 133 -5.72 -21.22 -0.74
CA PRO A 133 -5.79 -21.08 -2.19
C PRO A 133 -6.45 -19.75 -2.59
N TYR A 134 -5.89 -19.08 -3.60
CA TYR A 134 -6.43 -17.85 -4.18
C TYR A 134 -6.66 -18.03 -5.68
N ASN A 135 -7.57 -17.26 -6.25
CA ASN A 135 -7.77 -17.19 -7.70
C ASN A 135 -7.17 -15.88 -8.27
N ALA A 136 -7.14 -15.76 -9.60
CA ALA A 136 -6.58 -14.58 -10.25
C ALA A 136 -7.31 -13.27 -9.88
N GLN A 137 -8.63 -13.32 -9.63
CA GLN A 137 -9.41 -12.15 -9.21
C GLN A 137 -9.03 -11.70 -7.80
N ASP A 138 -8.75 -12.64 -6.88
CA ASP A 138 -8.24 -12.33 -5.54
C ASP A 138 -6.86 -11.65 -5.63
N LEU A 139 -5.98 -12.14 -6.51
CA LEU A 139 -4.67 -11.54 -6.77
C LEU A 139 -4.80 -10.11 -7.32
N MET A 140 -5.64 -9.90 -8.34
CA MET A 140 -5.84 -8.56 -8.92
C MET A 140 -6.46 -7.59 -7.92
N SER A 141 -7.46 -8.04 -7.15
CA SER A 141 -8.08 -7.24 -6.09
C SER A 141 -7.04 -6.83 -5.04
N THR A 142 -6.17 -7.75 -4.63
CA THR A 142 -5.10 -7.46 -3.68
C THR A 142 -4.10 -6.44 -4.23
N ILE A 143 -3.73 -6.55 -5.52
CA ILE A 143 -2.85 -5.60 -6.22
C ILE A 143 -3.49 -4.20 -6.29
N GLU A 144 -4.77 -4.12 -6.63
CA GLU A 144 -5.51 -2.85 -6.70
C GLU A 144 -5.59 -2.20 -5.32
N ASN A 145 -5.98 -2.96 -4.30
CA ASN A 145 -6.09 -2.48 -2.93
C ASN A 145 -4.75 -2.00 -2.36
N ALA A 146 -3.66 -2.75 -2.61
CA ALA A 146 -2.32 -2.37 -2.15
C ALA A 146 -1.83 -1.08 -2.84
N SER A 147 -2.11 -0.93 -4.14
CA SER A 147 -1.79 0.28 -4.90
C SER A 147 -2.58 1.49 -4.40
N GLN A 148 -3.91 1.32 -4.21
CA GLN A 148 -4.78 2.39 -3.74
C GLN A 148 -4.40 2.85 -2.33
N ARG A 149 -4.09 1.92 -1.42
CA ARG A 149 -3.64 2.27 -0.06
C ARG A 149 -2.38 3.13 -0.07
N LEU A 150 -1.42 2.84 -0.96
CA LEU A 150 -0.23 3.67 -1.09
C LEU A 150 -0.57 5.08 -1.58
N GLU A 151 -1.42 5.19 -2.60
CA GLU A 151 -1.90 6.49 -3.13
C GLU A 151 -2.61 7.30 -2.03
N ASP A 152 -3.50 6.67 -1.26
CA ASP A 152 -4.22 7.28 -0.13
C ASP A 152 -3.24 7.74 0.97
N MET A 153 -2.24 6.92 1.32
CA MET A 153 -1.23 7.27 2.30
C MET A 153 -0.39 8.47 1.86
N ASP A 154 -0.05 8.56 0.58
CA ASP A 154 0.71 9.69 0.04
C ASP A 154 -0.13 10.97 -0.03
N GLU A 155 -1.44 10.87 -0.30
CA GLU A 155 -2.36 11.99 -0.19
C GLU A 155 -2.48 12.49 1.25
N ILE A 156 -2.67 11.59 2.22
CA ILE A 156 -2.71 11.94 3.64
C ILE A 156 -1.41 12.62 4.09
N ARG A 157 -0.25 12.11 3.66
CA ARG A 157 1.06 12.72 3.96
C ARG A 157 1.16 14.14 3.41
N ARG A 158 0.74 14.37 2.16
CA ARG A 158 0.74 15.70 1.53
C ARG A 158 -0.17 16.66 2.29
N LEU A 159 -1.42 16.27 2.56
CA LEU A 159 -2.36 17.10 3.30
C LEU A 159 -1.84 17.47 4.70
N ASN A 160 -1.23 16.51 5.41
CA ASN A 160 -0.64 16.77 6.72
C ASN A 160 0.53 17.76 6.65
N GLN A 161 1.36 17.70 5.60
CA GLN A 161 2.44 18.66 5.38
C GLN A 161 1.88 20.06 5.08
N ASP A 162 0.87 20.16 4.23
CA ASP A 162 0.23 21.42 3.88
C ASP A 162 -0.42 22.09 5.11
N LEU A 163 -1.09 21.30 5.95
CA LEU A 163 -1.65 21.78 7.22
C LEU A 163 -0.56 22.32 8.15
N GLN A 164 0.58 21.63 8.28
CA GLN A 164 1.70 22.10 9.10
C GLN A 164 2.27 23.43 8.59
N LEU A 165 2.42 23.60 7.28
CA LEU A 165 2.89 24.85 6.68
C LEU A 165 1.91 26.01 6.89
N LEU A 166 0.60 25.74 6.86
CA LEU A 166 -0.42 26.76 7.15
C LEU A 166 -0.39 27.20 8.60
N ILE A 167 -0.25 26.25 9.55
CA ILE A 167 -0.10 26.54 10.98
C ILE A 167 1.10 27.46 11.21
N GLU A 168 2.26 27.13 10.63
CA GLU A 168 3.47 27.95 10.76
C GLU A 168 3.28 29.38 10.21
N LYS A 169 2.58 29.53 9.08
CA LYS A 169 2.26 30.85 8.51
C LYS A 169 1.35 31.67 9.43
N ILE A 170 0.33 31.05 10.03
CA ILE A 170 -0.59 31.72 10.95
C ILE A 170 0.16 32.16 12.22
N GLU A 171 1.04 31.32 12.77
CA GLU A 171 1.86 31.68 13.94
C GLU A 171 2.72 32.92 13.67
N LYS A 172 3.33 33.02 12.49
CA LYS A 172 4.13 34.20 12.09
C LYS A 172 3.31 35.48 11.89
N LEU A 173 2.02 35.36 11.57
CA LEU A 173 1.10 36.49 11.43
C LEU A 173 0.52 36.97 12.76
N ARG A 174 0.72 36.21 13.85
CA ARG A 174 0.30 36.60 15.19
C ARG A 174 1.24 37.67 15.76
N ILE A 175 1.06 38.90 15.31
CA ILE A 175 1.65 40.10 15.93
C ILE A 175 1.13 40.17 17.37
N PRO A 176 1.98 40.36 18.40
CA PRO A 176 1.49 40.52 19.76
C PRO A 176 0.58 41.76 19.82
N LEU A 177 -0.68 41.57 20.24
CA LEU A 177 -1.55 42.67 20.63
C LEU A 177 -0.86 43.40 21.78
N PRO A 178 -0.52 44.70 21.66
CA PRO A 178 0.03 45.43 22.78
C PRO A 178 -1.04 45.46 23.87
N ILE A 179 -0.75 44.78 24.98
CA ILE A 179 -1.54 44.90 26.20
C ILE A 179 -1.21 46.27 26.77
N CYS A 180 -2.07 47.26 26.52
CA CYS A 180 -2.04 48.51 27.27
C CYS A 180 -2.68 48.26 28.65
N LEU A 181 -1.87 48.44 29.69
CA LEU A 181 -2.22 48.41 31.12
C LEU A 181 -3.29 49.44 31.48
#